data_AF-A0A969TZI4-F1
#
_entry.id   AF-A0A969TZI4-F1
#
_cell.length_a   1.000
_cell.length_b   1.000
_cell.length_c   1.000
_cell.angle_alpha   90.00
_cell.angle_beta   90.00
_cell.angle_gamma   90.00
#
_symmetry.space_group_name_H-M   'P 1'
#
loop_
_entity.id
_entity.type
_entity.pdbx_description
1 polymer ?
#
loop_
_entity_poly.entity_id
_entity_poly.type
_entity_poly.pdbx_seq_one_letter_code
_entity_poly.pdbx_strand_id
1 'polypeptide(L)'
;MSIRTNQDKLVSVSVMGQIASPGFAGLPALPYQLTSTGQPFLLPTFGGIVYNVSVGDSAYGWLADCIHPGVSIKLSDDNNNRGLNIFAWRGQCGNCHDGRCQRHTGRCHRQVRALLGTCHHSL
;
A
#
# COMPACT_ATOMS: atom_id res chain seq x y z
N MET A 1 12.58 10.39 27.31
CA MET A 1 13.85 11.04 26.92
C MET A 1 13.76 11.35 25.44
N SER A 2 13.94 12.61 25.00
CA SER A 2 13.86 12.97 23.58
C SER A 2 15.17 12.58 22.88
N ILE A 3 15.07 11.89 21.75
CA ILE A 3 16.21 11.57 20.89
C ILE A 3 16.59 12.84 20.12
N ARG A 4 17.90 13.10 19.99
CA ARG A 4 18.41 14.17 19.13
C ARG A 4 18.24 13.75 17.66
N THR A 5 17.56 14.57 16.86
CA THR A 5 17.33 14.34 15.44
C THR A 5 17.76 15.57 14.62
N ASN A 6 17.98 15.38 13.32
CA ASN A 6 18.21 16.43 12.33
C ASN A 6 16.91 16.82 11.60
N GLN A 7 15.76 16.68 12.28
CA GLN A 7 14.44 16.85 11.67
C GLN A 7 14.25 18.24 11.04
N ASP A 8 14.87 19.26 11.62
CA ASP A 8 14.92 20.65 11.14
C ASP A 8 15.61 20.81 9.78
N LYS A 9 16.43 19.84 9.37
CA LYS A 9 17.21 19.84 8.13
C LYS A 9 16.58 18.99 7.02
N LEU A 10 15.46 18.32 7.27
CA LEU A 10 14.83 17.42 6.30
C LEU A 10 14.00 18.22 5.28
N VAL A 11 14.16 17.89 4.00
CA VAL A 11 13.34 18.44 2.91
C VAL A 11 12.08 17.60 2.76
N SER A 12 10.92 18.26 2.72
CA SER A 12 9.63 17.62 2.44
C SER A 12 9.30 17.75 0.96
N VAL A 13 8.97 16.63 0.30
CA VAL A 13 8.60 16.57 -1.12
C VAL A 13 7.19 16.02 -1.24
N SER A 14 6.38 16.65 -2.10
CA SER A 14 5.04 16.14 -2.43
C SER A 14 5.16 14.92 -3.33
N VAL A 15 4.50 13.84 -2.94
CA VAL A 15 4.46 12.59 -3.71
C VAL A 15 3.00 12.25 -3.97
N MET A 16 2.69 11.88 -5.21
CA MET A 16 1.34 11.46 -5.62
C MET A 16 1.39 10.03 -6.14
N GLY A 17 0.34 9.26 -5.85
CA GLY A 17 0.12 7.93 -6.42
C GLY A 17 -1.33 7.80 -6.86
N GLN A 18 -1.58 6.80 -7.72
CA GLN A 18 -2.94 6.44 -8.13
C GLN A 18 -3.34 5.17 -7.40
N ILE A 19 -4.64 5.00 -7.12
CA ILE A 19 -5.15 3.77 -6.52
C ILE A 19 -4.82 2.62 -7.48
N ALA A 20 -4.08 1.64 -6.98
CA ALA A 20 -3.73 0.48 -7.76
C ALA A 20 -4.95 -0.43 -7.88
N SER A 21 -5.23 -0.95 -9.07
CA SER A 21 -6.23 -2.01 -9.22
C SER A 21 -5.75 -3.29 -8.52
N PRO A 22 -6.66 -4.11 -7.96
CA PRO A 22 -6.31 -5.45 -7.50
C PRO A 22 -5.76 -6.24 -8.70
N GLY A 23 -4.64 -6.92 -8.50
CA GLY A 23 -3.89 -7.54 -9.58
C GLY A 23 -3.44 -8.95 -9.24
N PHE A 24 -3.52 -9.82 -10.24
CA PHE A 24 -2.77 -11.08 -10.29
C PHE A 24 -1.53 -10.88 -11.17
N ALA A 25 -0.55 -11.76 -11.03
CA ALA A 25 0.61 -11.75 -11.93
C ALA A 25 0.14 -11.89 -13.40
N GLY A 26 0.81 -11.20 -14.33
CA GLY A 26 0.45 -11.25 -15.74
C GLY A 26 0.68 -12.63 -16.36
N LEU A 27 -0.22 -13.07 -17.24
CA LEU A 27 -0.05 -14.32 -17.99
C LEU A 27 1.30 -14.32 -18.76
N PRO A 28 2.00 -15.46 -18.83
CA PRO A 28 1.56 -16.82 -18.53
C PRO A 28 1.60 -17.21 -17.03
N ALA A 29 1.91 -16.26 -16.13
CA ALA A 29 2.18 -16.56 -14.73
C ALA A 29 0.90 -16.73 -13.88
N LEU A 30 0.66 -17.98 -13.48
CA LEU A 30 -0.11 -18.41 -12.29
C LEU A 30 -1.59 -17.95 -12.19
N PRO A 31 -2.54 -18.75 -12.71
CA PRO A 31 -3.98 -18.54 -12.45
C PRO A 31 -4.39 -18.80 -11.00
N TYR A 32 -3.53 -19.42 -10.20
CA TYR A 32 -3.69 -19.71 -8.78
C TYR A 32 -2.36 -19.56 -8.06
N GLN A 33 -2.42 -19.29 -6.76
CA GLN A 33 -1.26 -19.33 -5.88
C GLN A 33 -1.05 -20.72 -5.29
N LEU A 34 0.15 -21.00 -4.81
CA LEU A 34 0.49 -22.28 -4.20
C LEU A 34 0.68 -22.11 -2.70
N THR A 35 0.06 -22.98 -1.92
CA THR A 35 0.39 -23.14 -0.51
C THR A 35 1.80 -23.69 -0.34
N SER A 36 2.34 -23.64 0.87
CA SER A 36 3.63 -24.26 1.20
C SER A 36 3.67 -25.78 0.99
N THR A 37 2.51 -26.44 0.86
CA THR A 37 2.37 -27.87 0.57
C THR A 37 2.12 -28.16 -0.91
N GLY A 38 2.11 -27.14 -1.77
CA GLY A 38 1.89 -27.27 -3.20
C GLY A 38 0.42 -27.40 -3.62
N GLN A 39 -0.53 -27.22 -2.69
CA GLN A 39 -1.96 -27.13 -3.03
C GLN A 39 -2.29 -25.77 -3.66
N PRO A 40 -3.02 -25.72 -4.78
CA PRO A 40 -3.41 -24.48 -5.42
C PRO A 40 -4.57 -23.80 -4.67
N PHE A 41 -4.55 -22.48 -4.60
CA PHE A 41 -5.65 -21.68 -4.06
C PHE A 41 -5.86 -20.38 -4.84
N LEU A 42 -7.09 -19.87 -4.78
CA LEU A 42 -7.47 -18.59 -5.38
C LEU A 42 -8.14 -17.73 -4.31
N LEU A 43 -7.38 -16.82 -3.74
CA LEU A 43 -7.83 -15.91 -2.68
C LEU A 43 -7.50 -14.46 -3.08
N PRO A 44 -8.23 -13.47 -2.52
CA PRO A 44 -7.89 -12.05 -2.70
C PRO A 44 -6.44 -11.77 -2.32
N THR A 45 -5.77 -11.00 -3.17
CA THR A 45 -4.36 -10.60 -3.01
C THR A 45 -4.24 -9.10 -2.76
N PHE A 46 -3.02 -8.58 -2.89
CA PHE A 46 -2.70 -7.16 -2.82
C PHE A 46 -3.35 -6.31 -3.93
N GLY A 47 -3.37 -5.00 -3.69
CA GLY A 47 -3.91 -4.00 -4.62
C GLY A 47 -5.36 -3.62 -4.27
N GLY A 48 -5.82 -2.51 -4.84
CA GLY A 48 -7.18 -2.02 -4.64
C GLY A 48 -7.42 -1.32 -3.31
N ILE A 49 -8.72 -1.22 -2.99
CA ILE A 49 -9.24 -0.71 -1.73
C ILE A 49 -9.82 -1.90 -0.96
N VAL A 50 -9.20 -2.24 0.16
CA VAL A 50 -9.66 -3.30 1.07
C VAL A 50 -10.51 -2.67 2.16
N TYR A 51 -11.80 -2.98 2.15
CA TYR A 51 -12.79 -2.32 3.01
C TYR A 51 -12.85 -2.88 4.44
N ASN A 52 -12.50 -4.16 4.60
CA ASN A 52 -12.74 -4.94 5.83
C ASN A 52 -11.46 -5.33 6.56
N VAL A 53 -10.28 -4.95 6.05
CA VAL A 53 -8.98 -5.15 6.71
C VAL A 53 -8.29 -3.80 6.82
N SER A 54 -7.99 -3.40 8.05
CA SER A 54 -7.37 -2.14 8.40
C SER A 54 -6.15 -2.35 9.29
N VAL A 55 -5.26 -1.35 9.31
CA VAL A 55 -4.07 -1.45 10.15
C VAL A 55 -4.44 -1.40 11.62
N GLY A 56 -4.06 -2.45 12.35
CA GLY A 56 -4.47 -2.71 13.73
C GLY A 56 -5.23 -4.03 13.84
N ASP A 57 -5.82 -4.52 12.75
CA ASP A 57 -6.45 -5.84 12.70
C ASP A 57 -5.39 -6.95 12.73
N SER A 58 -5.82 -8.15 13.10
CA SER A 58 -4.97 -9.34 13.06
C SER A 58 -4.42 -9.57 11.66
N ALA A 59 -3.12 -9.86 11.57
CA ALA A 59 -2.46 -10.26 10.32
C ALA A 59 -2.90 -11.66 9.86
N TYR A 60 -3.46 -12.48 10.75
CA TYR A 60 -3.91 -13.84 10.50
C TYR A 60 -5.43 -13.97 10.63
N GLY A 61 -5.98 -15.07 10.11
CA GLY A 61 -7.41 -15.41 10.21
C GLY A 61 -8.26 -14.96 9.01
N TRP A 62 -7.62 -14.38 7.99
CA TRP A 62 -8.28 -13.98 6.75
C TRP A 62 -8.10 -15.04 5.67
N LEU A 63 -9.14 -15.28 4.89
CA LEU A 63 -9.06 -16.05 3.64
C LEU A 63 -8.52 -15.13 2.53
N ALA A 64 -7.24 -14.78 2.64
CA ALA A 64 -6.53 -13.89 1.73
C ALA A 64 -5.04 -14.25 1.70
N ASP A 65 -4.32 -13.83 0.67
CA ASP A 65 -2.87 -13.93 0.59
C ASP A 65 -2.22 -12.56 0.35
N CYS A 66 -1.18 -12.21 1.09
CA CYS A 66 -0.47 -10.93 0.94
C CYS A 66 -1.39 -9.69 0.90
N ILE A 67 -2.49 -9.70 1.66
CA ILE A 67 -3.50 -8.63 1.61
C ILE A 67 -2.94 -7.29 2.09
N HIS A 68 -3.33 -6.23 1.38
CA HIS A 68 -2.94 -4.86 1.65
C HIS A 68 -4.04 -4.13 2.43
N PRO A 69 -3.86 -3.81 3.72
CA PRO A 69 -4.91 -3.12 4.49
C PRO A 69 -5.15 -1.70 3.98
N GLY A 70 -6.41 -1.31 3.85
CA GLY A 70 -6.80 0.04 3.43
C GLY A 70 -6.71 0.27 1.93
N VAL A 71 -5.80 1.15 1.48
CA VAL A 71 -5.72 1.58 0.08
C VAL A 71 -4.31 1.36 -0.45
N SER A 72 -4.19 0.62 -1.54
CA SER A 72 -2.92 0.47 -2.26
C SER A 72 -2.78 1.57 -3.31
N ILE A 73 -1.64 2.24 -3.35
CA ILE A 73 -1.28 3.18 -4.42
C ILE A 73 -0.03 2.72 -5.18
N LYS A 74 -0.01 3.01 -6.49
CA LYS A 74 1.08 2.70 -7.41
C LYS A 74 1.11 3.72 -8.55
N LEU A 75 2.28 3.91 -9.15
CA LEU A 75 2.43 4.59 -10.45
C LEU A 75 2.79 3.57 -11.54
N SER A 76 2.31 3.80 -12.76
CA SER A 76 2.55 2.93 -13.91
C SER A 76 4.00 2.97 -14.40
N ASP A 77 4.64 4.14 -14.31
CA ASP A 77 6.05 4.31 -14.62
C ASP A 77 6.92 3.87 -13.45
N ASP A 78 7.84 2.93 -13.70
CA ASP A 78 8.68 2.32 -12.67
C ASP A 78 9.63 3.31 -11.99
N ASN A 79 10.14 4.32 -12.71
CA ASN A 79 11.04 5.32 -12.14
C ASN A 79 10.29 6.24 -11.18
N ASN A 80 9.10 6.69 -11.58
CA ASN A 80 8.22 7.47 -10.73
C ASN A 80 7.74 6.65 -9.52
N ASN A 81 7.43 5.36 -9.74
CA ASN A 81 7.00 4.47 -8.67
C ASN A 81 8.12 4.17 -7.66
N ARG A 82 9.39 4.15 -8.08
CA ARG A 82 10.54 4.13 -7.17
C ARG A 82 10.60 5.40 -6.32
N GLY A 83 10.38 6.57 -6.92
CA GLY A 83 10.28 7.83 -6.20
C GLY A 83 9.17 7.79 -5.13
N LEU A 84 7.98 7.30 -5.52
CA LEU A 84 6.88 7.06 -4.58
C LEU A 84 7.31 6.16 -3.43
N ASN A 85 7.96 5.04 -3.73
CA ASN A 85 8.36 4.07 -2.73
C ASN A 85 9.52 4.51 -1.82
N ILE A 86 10.36 5.46 -2.25
CA ILE A 86 11.50 5.96 -1.48
C ILE A 86 11.09 7.11 -0.57
N PHE A 87 10.30 8.05 -1.10
CA PHE A 87 9.94 9.28 -0.37
C PHE A 87 8.68 9.12 0.48
N ALA A 88 7.89 8.06 0.28
CA ALA A 88 6.76 7.77 1.13
C ALA A 88 7.23 7.14 2.46
N TRP A 89 6.90 7.78 3.57
CA TRP A 89 7.33 7.40 4.91
C TRP A 89 6.12 7.16 5.82
N ARG A 90 6.24 6.13 6.65
CA ARG A 90 5.24 5.77 7.67
C ARG A 90 4.98 6.98 8.55
N GLY A 91 3.74 7.48 8.59
CA GLY A 91 3.46 8.69 9.38
C GLY A 91 2.87 9.85 8.59
N GLN A 92 3.08 9.88 7.28
CA GLN A 92 2.74 11.06 6.47
C GLN A 92 1.22 11.20 6.25
N CYS A 93 0.75 12.45 6.23
CA CYS A 93 -0.64 12.76 5.91
C CYS A 93 -0.82 12.79 4.39
N GLY A 94 -1.69 11.92 3.87
CA GLY A 94 -2.10 11.94 2.47
C GLY A 94 -3.45 12.62 2.30
N ASN A 95 -3.64 13.35 1.21
CA ASN A 95 -4.93 13.92 0.81
C ASN A 95 -5.41 13.24 -0.48
N CYS A 96 -6.71 12.94 -0.56
CA CYS A 96 -7.33 12.52 -1.81
C CYS A 96 -7.56 13.75 -2.69
N HIS A 97 -6.95 13.78 -3.87
CA HIS A 97 -7.01 14.94 -4.78
C HIS A 97 -8.11 14.84 -5.84
N ASP A 98 -8.78 13.68 -6.00
CA ASP A 98 -9.79 13.44 -7.04
C ASP A 98 -11.11 12.88 -6.46
N GLY A 99 -12.24 13.26 -7.08
CA GLY A 99 -13.58 12.74 -6.83
C GLY A 99 -14.25 13.12 -5.50
N ARG A 100 -15.23 12.28 -5.08
CA ARG A 100 -16.09 12.46 -3.89
C ARG A 100 -15.36 12.39 -2.54
N CYS A 101 -14.08 12.04 -2.55
CA CYS A 101 -13.25 11.84 -1.36
C CYS A 101 -12.55 13.12 -0.89
N GLN A 102 -12.60 14.23 -1.65
CA GLN A 102 -11.94 15.50 -1.29
C GLN A 102 -12.39 16.09 0.05
N ARG A 103 -13.62 15.79 0.50
CA ARG A 103 -14.12 16.21 1.83
C ARG A 103 -13.69 15.29 2.97
N HIS A 104 -13.16 14.12 2.62
CA HIS A 104 -12.57 13.17 3.56
C HIS A 104 -11.06 13.33 3.50
N THR A 105 -10.52 14.31 4.23
CA THR A 105 -9.17 14.15 4.73
C THR A 105 -9.18 12.85 5.54
N GLY A 106 -8.47 11.82 5.06
CA GLY A 106 -8.26 10.65 5.89
C GLY A 106 -7.72 11.18 7.21
N ARG A 107 -8.46 11.02 8.33
CA ARG A 107 -7.96 11.35 9.67
C ARG A 107 -6.51 10.90 9.72
N CYS A 108 -5.60 11.73 10.23
CA CYS A 108 -4.14 11.52 10.29
C CYS A 108 -3.67 10.13 10.75
N HIS A 109 -4.58 9.26 11.17
CA HIS A 109 -4.37 7.84 11.32
C HIS A 109 -4.23 7.06 10.00
N ARG A 110 -4.89 7.34 8.86
CA ARG A 110 -4.75 6.50 7.64
C ARG A 110 -3.57 6.94 6.77
N GLN A 111 -2.38 6.95 7.38
CA GLN A 111 -1.09 7.30 6.77
C GLN A 111 -0.71 6.33 5.66
N VAL A 112 0.30 6.66 4.84
CA VAL A 112 1.05 5.56 4.23
C VAL A 112 1.60 4.74 5.39
N ARG A 113 1.10 3.53 5.52
CA ARG A 113 1.30 2.59 6.60
C ARG A 113 2.06 1.36 6.13
N ALA A 114 2.56 1.23 4.92
CA ALA A 114 3.61 0.23 4.60
C ALA A 114 4.13 0.39 3.17
N LEU A 115 5.38 -0.04 2.98
CA LEU A 115 5.97 -0.27 1.67
C LEU A 115 6.14 -1.77 1.50
N LEU A 116 5.42 -2.36 0.55
CA LEU A 116 5.52 -3.76 0.22
C LEU A 116 6.41 -3.90 -1.01
N GLY A 117 7.69 -4.17 -0.74
CA GLY A 117 8.77 -4.15 -1.73
C GLY A 117 8.63 -5.18 -2.85
N THR A 118 7.90 -6.27 -2.63
CA THR A 118 7.65 -7.31 -3.65
C THR A 118 6.59 -6.90 -4.67
N CYS A 119 5.65 -6.03 -4.29
CA CYS A 119 4.54 -5.63 -5.16
C CYS A 119 4.71 -4.22 -5.73
N HIS A 120 5.73 -3.47 -5.29
CA HIS A 120 5.96 -2.07 -5.65
C HIS A 120 4.74 -1.16 -5.38
N HIS A 121 4.01 -1.43 -4.30
CA HIS A 121 2.89 -0.59 -3.85
C HIS A 121 3.27 0.13 -2.56
N SER A 122 2.75 1.35 -2.40
CA SER A 122 2.67 2.02 -1.12
C SER A 122 1.26 1.87 -0.54
N LEU A 123 1.18 1.57 0.75
CA LEU A 123 -0.04 1.53 1.58
C LEU A 123 -0.03 2.69 2.53
#